data_AF-A0A5Y7GJB8-F1
#
_entry.id   AF-A0A5Y7GJB8-F1
#
_cell.length_a   1.000
_cell.length_b   1.000
_cell.length_c   1.000
_cell.angle_alpha   90.00
_cell.angle_beta   90.00
_cell.angle_gamma   90.00
#
_symmetry.space_group_name_H-M   'P 1'
#
loop_
_entity.id
_entity.type
_entity.pdbx_description
1 polymer ?
#
loop_
_entity_poly.entity_id
_entity_poly.type
_entity_poly.pdbx_seq_one_letter_code
_entity_poly.pdbx_strand_id
1 'polypeptide(L)'
;ELMYQSVMALPLGQWLVESAGYAESSVYWEDPETGILCRCRPDKIIPEFHWIMDVKTTADIQRFRTAYYDYRYHVQDAFYSDGYRAQFGEIPTFVFLVASTTAECGRYPVEIFMMGEDAKLAGQREYRRNLQTLAECLSNDEWPAIKTLSLPRWAKENANA
;
A
#
# COMPACT_ATOMS: atom_id res chain seq x y z
N GLU A 1 -15.54 -9.04 -17.95
CA GLU A 1 -15.07 -10.31 -18.56
C GLU A 1 -13.61 -10.32 -18.98
N LEU A 2 -13.17 -9.65 -20.05
CA LEU A 2 -11.81 -9.82 -20.59
C LEU A 2 -10.65 -9.48 -19.63
N MET A 3 -10.82 -8.48 -18.77
CA MET A 3 -9.79 -8.13 -17.76
C MET A 3 -9.65 -9.24 -16.70
N TYR A 4 -10.77 -9.75 -16.19
CA TYR A 4 -10.77 -10.89 -15.27
C TYR A 4 -10.10 -12.11 -15.91
N GLN A 5 -10.47 -12.43 -17.16
CA GLN A 5 -9.83 -13.52 -17.90
C GLN A 5 -8.31 -13.30 -18.09
N SER A 6 -7.86 -12.05 -18.22
CA SER A 6 -6.43 -11.72 -18.30
C SER A 6 -5.71 -11.99 -16.97
N VAL A 7 -6.36 -11.71 -15.82
CA VAL A 7 -5.85 -12.07 -14.49
C VAL A 7 -5.77 -13.59 -14.33
N MET A 8 -6.84 -14.31 -14.70
CA MET A 8 -6.93 -15.77 -14.59
C MET A 8 -5.96 -16.49 -15.53
N ALA A 9 -5.48 -15.84 -16.59
CA ALA A 9 -4.47 -16.40 -17.49
C ALA A 9 -3.04 -16.38 -16.89
N LEU A 10 -2.79 -15.59 -15.83
CA LEU A 10 -1.53 -15.56 -15.11
C LEU A 10 -1.59 -16.57 -13.96
N PRO A 11 -0.74 -17.61 -13.90
CA PRO A 11 -0.86 -18.67 -12.87
C PRO A 11 -0.88 -18.15 -11.43
N LEU A 12 -0.03 -17.17 -11.10
CA LEU A 12 -0.05 -16.56 -9.77
C LEU A 12 -1.29 -15.67 -9.55
N GLY A 13 -1.79 -15.01 -10.59
CA GLY A 13 -3.03 -14.23 -10.53
C GLY A 13 -4.25 -15.11 -10.27
N GLN A 14 -4.37 -16.23 -11.00
CA GLN A 14 -5.37 -17.25 -10.77
C GLN A 14 -5.30 -17.78 -9.35
N TRP A 15 -4.10 -18.18 -8.89
CA TRP A 15 -3.91 -18.70 -7.53
C TRP A 15 -4.37 -17.68 -6.48
N LEU A 16 -3.95 -16.41 -6.58
CA LEU A 16 -4.39 -15.35 -5.66
C LEU A 16 -5.92 -15.20 -5.63
N VAL A 17 -6.59 -15.27 -6.79
CA VAL A 17 -8.05 -15.12 -6.90
C VAL A 17 -8.79 -16.36 -6.37
N GLU A 18 -8.31 -17.57 -6.62
CA GLU A 18 -9.00 -18.82 -6.29
C GLU A 18 -8.68 -19.37 -4.90
N SER A 19 -7.51 -19.05 -4.33
CA SER A 19 -7.12 -19.55 -3.00
C SER A 19 -8.17 -19.23 -1.95
N ALA A 20 -8.44 -20.19 -1.06
CA ALA A 20 -9.34 -19.98 0.06
C ALA A 20 -8.81 -18.84 0.95
N GLY A 21 -9.73 -17.97 1.38
CA GLY A 21 -9.36 -16.79 2.14
C GLY A 21 -10.53 -15.89 2.42
N TYR A 22 -10.23 -14.76 3.06
CA TYR A 22 -11.21 -13.77 3.44
C TYR A 22 -11.07 -12.54 2.57
N ALA A 23 -12.11 -12.25 1.78
CA ALA A 23 -12.19 -10.98 1.08
C ALA A 23 -12.70 -9.89 2.04
N GLU A 24 -12.19 -8.67 1.88
CA GLU A 24 -12.75 -7.47 2.52
C GLU A 24 -12.89 -7.58 4.05
N SER A 25 -11.97 -8.29 4.70
CA SER A 25 -12.00 -8.48 6.15
C SER A 25 -11.17 -7.41 6.84
N SER A 26 -11.78 -6.70 7.79
CA SER A 26 -11.10 -5.65 8.55
C SER A 26 -10.17 -6.24 9.61
N VAL A 27 -8.95 -5.71 9.70
CA VAL A 27 -8.00 -5.97 10.78
C VAL A 27 -7.90 -4.71 11.62
N TYR A 28 -8.04 -4.86 12.93
CA TYR A 28 -7.93 -3.80 13.91
C TYR A 28 -6.80 -4.12 14.88
N TRP A 29 -6.03 -3.11 15.26
CA TRP A 29 -4.97 -3.25 16.27
C TRP A 29 -4.75 -1.90 16.95
N GLU A 30 -4.32 -1.92 18.20
CA GLU A 30 -3.84 -0.71 18.86
C GLU A 30 -2.37 -0.51 18.51
N ASP A 31 -2.01 0.70 18.08
CA ASP A 31 -0.62 1.05 17.87
C ASP A 31 0.09 1.18 19.22
N PRO A 32 1.15 0.40 19.51
CA PRO A 32 1.75 0.37 20.84
C PRO A 32 2.49 1.66 21.25
N GLU A 33 2.88 2.49 20.28
CA GLU A 33 3.58 3.76 20.57
C GLU A 33 2.60 4.90 20.90
N THR A 34 1.47 4.95 20.18
CA THR A 34 0.53 6.08 20.26
C THR A 34 -0.78 5.74 20.97
N GLY A 35 -1.09 4.45 21.19
CA GLY A 35 -2.38 3.98 21.69
C GLY A 35 -3.53 4.16 20.70
N ILE A 36 -3.26 4.60 19.46
CA ILE A 36 -4.30 4.84 18.46
C ILE A 36 -4.82 3.50 17.92
N LEU A 37 -6.14 3.31 17.97
CA LEU A 37 -6.80 2.20 17.30
C LEU A 37 -6.67 2.35 15.77
N CYS A 38 -5.86 1.50 15.18
CA CYS A 38 -5.63 1.42 13.75
C CYS A 38 -6.57 0.41 13.10
N ARG A 39 -6.83 0.60 11.80
CA ARG A 39 -7.62 -0.32 10.99
C ARG A 39 -7.08 -0.39 9.57
N CYS A 40 -6.99 -1.60 9.03
CA CYS A 40 -6.91 -1.84 7.60
C CYS A 40 -8.01 -2.80 7.15
N ARG A 41 -8.28 -2.85 5.85
CA ARG A 41 -9.22 -3.79 5.24
C ARG A 41 -8.61 -4.23 3.91
N PRO A 42 -7.77 -5.27 3.92
CA PRO A 42 -7.19 -5.78 2.69
C PRO A 42 -8.25 -6.40 1.78
N ASP A 43 -8.09 -6.26 0.47
CA ASP A 43 -9.04 -6.81 -0.51
C ASP A 43 -9.17 -8.33 -0.36
N LYS A 44 -8.03 -9.03 -0.13
CA LYS A 44 -8.04 -10.45 0.20
C LYS A 44 -6.88 -10.86 1.10
N ILE A 45 -7.20 -11.69 2.09
CA ILE A 45 -6.24 -12.39 2.95
C ILE A 45 -6.34 -13.89 2.64
N ILE A 46 -5.20 -14.53 2.38
CA ILE A 46 -5.07 -16.00 2.25
C ILE A 46 -4.35 -16.50 3.50
N PRO A 47 -5.08 -17.01 4.51
CA PRO A 47 -4.52 -17.27 5.84
C PRO A 47 -3.51 -18.41 5.87
N GLU A 48 -3.72 -19.45 5.05
CA GLU A 48 -2.89 -20.66 5.05
C GLU A 48 -1.39 -20.38 4.83
N PHE A 49 -1.08 -19.32 4.09
CA PHE A 49 0.29 -18.94 3.75
C PHE A 49 0.69 -17.54 4.24
N HIS A 50 -0.21 -16.86 4.97
CA HIS A 50 -0.05 -15.45 5.35
C HIS A 50 0.17 -14.52 4.14
N TRP A 51 -0.70 -14.60 3.13
CA TRP A 51 -0.66 -13.67 2.00
C TRP A 51 -1.75 -12.62 2.11
N ILE A 52 -1.39 -11.39 1.72
CA ILE A 52 -2.32 -10.29 1.50
C ILE A 52 -2.21 -9.89 0.03
N MET A 53 -3.37 -9.81 -0.63
CA MET A 53 -3.50 -9.26 -1.98
C MET A 53 -4.32 -7.97 -1.90
N ASP A 54 -3.85 -6.96 -2.60
CA ASP A 54 -4.58 -5.71 -2.87
C ASP A 54 -4.66 -5.52 -4.39
N VAL A 55 -5.87 -5.29 -4.91
CA VAL A 55 -6.15 -5.17 -6.34
C VAL A 55 -6.08 -3.71 -6.75
N LYS A 56 -5.23 -3.40 -7.74
CA LYS A 56 -5.16 -2.08 -8.35
C LYS A 56 -5.46 -2.14 -9.83
N THR A 57 -5.95 -1.01 -10.34
CA THR A 57 -6.04 -0.79 -11.79
C THR A 57 -5.24 0.44 -12.18
N THR A 58 -4.72 0.44 -13.40
CA THR A 58 -3.94 1.56 -13.96
C THR A 58 -4.21 1.71 -15.44
N ALA A 59 -3.99 2.91 -16.00
CA ALA A 59 -4.01 3.08 -17.47
C ALA A 59 -2.70 2.63 -18.13
N ASP A 60 -1.61 2.60 -17.35
CA ASP A 60 -0.26 2.27 -17.79
C ASP A 60 0.45 1.49 -16.67
N ILE A 61 0.80 0.23 -16.97
CA ILE A 61 1.43 -0.68 -16.01
C ILE A 61 2.90 -0.35 -15.77
N GLN A 62 3.59 0.23 -16.77
CA GLN A 62 4.97 0.68 -16.61
C GLN A 62 5.04 1.91 -15.72
N ARG A 63 4.06 2.82 -15.85
CA ARG A 63 3.94 3.98 -14.95
C ARG A 63 3.70 3.57 -13.49
N PHE A 64 3.02 2.45 -13.24
CA PHE A 64 2.79 1.95 -11.87
C PHE A 64 4.09 1.77 -11.08
N ARG A 65 5.17 1.34 -11.75
CA ARG A 65 6.50 1.10 -11.15
C ARG A 65 7.13 2.33 -10.50
N THR A 66 6.65 3.53 -10.80
CA THR A 66 7.11 4.79 -10.18
C THR A 66 5.98 5.49 -9.44
N ALA A 67 4.77 5.50 -10.01
CA ALA A 67 3.61 6.18 -9.43
C ALA A 67 3.15 5.60 -8.09
N TYR A 68 3.52 4.35 -7.75
CA TYR A 68 3.21 3.75 -6.46
C TYR A 68 3.63 4.63 -5.28
N TYR A 69 4.74 5.36 -5.43
CA TYR A 69 5.29 6.22 -4.39
C TYR A 69 4.38 7.42 -4.12
N ASP A 70 3.91 8.10 -5.16
CA ASP A 70 3.00 9.25 -5.05
C ASP A 70 1.65 8.84 -4.46
N TYR A 71 1.16 7.64 -4.78
CA TYR A 71 -0.04 7.07 -4.18
C TYR A 71 0.17 6.48 -2.78
N ARG A 72 1.40 6.51 -2.26
CA ARG A 72 1.78 5.97 -0.95
C ARG A 72 1.50 4.47 -0.79
N TYR A 73 1.60 3.68 -1.86
CA TYR A 73 1.38 2.23 -1.77
C TYR A 73 2.46 1.52 -0.93
N HIS A 74 3.66 2.08 -0.82
CA HIS A 74 4.68 1.61 0.13
C HIS A 74 4.25 1.79 1.59
N VAL A 75 3.53 2.86 1.89
CA VAL A 75 2.92 3.11 3.22
C VAL A 75 1.77 2.13 3.45
N GLN A 76 0.95 1.87 2.43
CA GLN A 76 -0.14 0.88 2.50
C GLN A 76 0.39 -0.52 2.86
N ASP A 77 1.39 -1.03 2.12
CA ASP A 77 2.00 -2.34 2.40
C ASP A 77 2.54 -2.40 3.83
N ALA A 78 3.37 -1.42 4.21
CA ALA A 78 3.96 -1.38 5.55
C ALA A 78 2.89 -1.37 6.65
N PHE A 79 1.88 -0.52 6.51
CA PHE A 79 0.80 -0.38 7.50
C PHE A 79 -0.05 -1.64 7.61
N TYR A 80 -0.39 -2.27 6.48
CA TYR A 80 -1.21 -3.48 6.47
C TYR A 80 -0.42 -4.67 7.00
N SER A 81 0.86 -4.78 6.63
CA SER A 81 1.75 -5.83 7.10
C SER A 81 2.00 -5.76 8.60
N ASP A 82 2.23 -4.55 9.14
CA ASP A 82 2.43 -4.36 10.57
C ASP A 82 1.14 -4.61 11.37
N GLY A 83 -0.01 -4.16 10.86
CA GLY A 83 -1.31 -4.45 11.48
C GLY A 83 -1.67 -5.95 11.45
N TYR A 84 -1.38 -6.63 10.34
CA TYR A 84 -1.54 -8.07 10.23
C TYR A 84 -0.65 -8.81 11.23
N ARG A 85 0.63 -8.43 11.33
CA ARG A 85 1.56 -9.01 12.32
C ARG A 85 1.10 -8.76 13.74
N ALA A 86 0.67 -7.55 14.06
CA ALA A 86 0.18 -7.21 15.39
C ALA A 86 -1.02 -8.10 15.81
N GLN A 87 -1.91 -8.40 14.86
CA GLN A 87 -3.11 -9.19 15.12
C GLN A 87 -2.88 -10.71 15.08
N PHE A 88 -2.02 -11.20 14.18
CA PHE A 88 -1.90 -12.63 13.88
C PHE A 88 -0.52 -13.22 14.21
N GLY A 89 0.45 -12.40 14.63
CA GLY A 89 1.79 -12.83 15.02
C GLY A 89 2.77 -13.07 13.87
N GLU A 90 2.33 -12.92 12.61
CA GLU A 90 3.10 -13.29 11.41
C GLU A 90 3.30 -12.11 10.46
N ILE A 91 4.44 -12.07 9.75
CA ILE A 91 4.67 -11.07 8.69
C ILE A 91 4.08 -11.60 7.39
N PRO A 92 3.11 -10.91 6.77
CA PRO A 92 2.50 -11.41 5.55
C PRO A 92 3.39 -11.12 4.34
N THR A 93 3.24 -11.97 3.31
CA THR A 93 3.62 -11.60 1.94
C THR A 93 2.55 -10.66 1.39
N PHE A 94 2.91 -9.42 1.08
CA PHE A 94 1.98 -8.42 0.54
C PHE A 94 2.23 -8.24 -0.95
N VAL A 95 1.19 -8.42 -1.76
CA VAL A 95 1.27 -8.24 -3.21
C VAL A 95 0.18 -7.32 -3.73
N PHE A 96 0.54 -6.50 -4.72
CA PHE A 96 -0.38 -5.74 -5.55
C PHE A 96 -0.67 -6.53 -6.81
N LEU A 97 -1.93 -6.91 -7.02
CA LEU A 97 -2.40 -7.45 -8.29
C LEU A 97 -2.87 -6.28 -9.16
N VAL A 98 -2.09 -5.92 -10.18
CA VAL A 98 -2.34 -4.72 -10.98
C VAL A 98 -2.79 -5.10 -12.37
N ALA A 99 -4.00 -4.67 -12.74
CA ALA A 99 -4.53 -4.84 -14.09
C ALA A 99 -4.57 -3.49 -14.83
N SER A 100 -4.11 -3.49 -16.09
CA SER A 100 -4.30 -2.35 -16.97
C SER A 100 -5.77 -2.20 -17.36
N THR A 101 -6.25 -0.96 -17.45
CA THR A 101 -7.55 -0.57 -18.01
C THR A 101 -7.48 -0.32 -19.52
N THR A 102 -6.26 -0.32 -20.07
CA THR A 102 -5.99 -0.17 -21.51
C THR A 102 -5.57 -1.53 -22.08
N ALA A 103 -6.22 -1.96 -23.15
CA ALA A 103 -5.87 -3.20 -23.82
C ALA A 103 -4.63 -3.03 -24.71
N GLU A 104 -3.72 -3.99 -24.66
CA GLU A 104 -2.52 -4.10 -25.50
C GLU A 104 -2.54 -5.46 -26.21
N CYS A 105 -2.39 -5.46 -27.53
CA CYS A 105 -2.43 -6.69 -28.35
C CYS A 105 -3.66 -7.58 -28.08
N GLY A 106 -4.82 -6.97 -27.79
CA GLY A 106 -6.09 -7.69 -27.55
C GLY A 106 -6.26 -8.28 -26.15
N ARG A 107 -5.36 -7.97 -25.20
CA ARG A 107 -5.47 -8.39 -23.79
C ARG A 107 -5.27 -7.20 -22.86
N TYR A 108 -5.65 -7.35 -21.59
CA TYR A 108 -5.32 -6.37 -20.57
C TYR A 108 -4.05 -6.82 -19.85
N PRO A 109 -2.93 -6.10 -19.97
CA PRO A 109 -1.72 -6.42 -19.21
C PRO A 109 -2.02 -6.56 -17.71
N VAL A 110 -1.46 -7.59 -17.09
CA VAL A 110 -1.55 -7.84 -15.66
C VAL A 110 -0.15 -8.12 -15.13
N GLU A 111 0.22 -7.44 -14.05
CA GLU A 111 1.48 -7.66 -13.34
C GLU A 111 1.20 -7.74 -11.84
N ILE A 112 1.99 -8.55 -11.14
CA ILE A 112 1.93 -8.70 -9.69
C ILE A 112 3.20 -8.08 -9.13
N PHE A 113 3.05 -7.10 -8.27
CA PHE A 113 4.17 -6.39 -7.66
C PHE A 113 4.24 -6.68 -6.17
N MET A 114 5.46 -6.82 -5.65
CA MET A 114 5.76 -6.83 -4.23
C MET A 114 6.61 -5.60 -3.93
N MET A 115 6.38 -4.96 -2.79
CA MET A 115 7.20 -3.83 -2.39
C MET A 115 8.62 -4.29 -2.05
N GLY A 116 9.63 -3.57 -2.54
CA GLY A 116 11.01 -3.78 -2.12
C GLY A 116 11.21 -3.40 -0.65
N GLU A 117 12.17 -4.04 0.02
CA GLU A 117 12.42 -3.85 1.46
C GLU A 117 12.67 -2.38 1.83
N ASP A 118 13.52 -1.67 1.08
CA ASP A 118 13.84 -0.25 1.32
C ASP A 118 12.60 0.65 1.24
N ALA A 119 11.73 0.41 0.24
CA ALA A 119 10.51 1.16 0.05
C ALA A 119 9.50 0.84 1.16
N LYS A 120 9.38 -0.42 1.57
CA LYS A 120 8.52 -0.85 2.69
C LYS A 120 8.99 -0.25 4.01
N LEU A 121 10.30 -0.22 4.27
CA LEU A 121 10.89 0.45 5.43
C LEU A 121 10.65 1.97 5.42
N ALA A 122 10.74 2.61 4.25
CA ALA A 122 10.35 4.02 4.10
C ALA A 122 8.86 4.21 4.42
N GLY A 123 8.00 3.31 3.94
CA GLY A 123 6.57 3.32 4.23
C GLY A 123 6.27 3.18 5.73
N GLN A 124 7.03 2.33 6.42
CA GLN A 124 6.93 2.17 7.86
C GLN A 124 7.27 3.45 8.61
N ARG A 125 8.41 4.07 8.29
CA ARG A 125 8.80 5.37 8.88
C ARG A 125 7.76 6.45 8.62
N GLU A 126 7.18 6.47 7.42
CA GLU A 126 6.14 7.44 7.05
C GLU A 126 4.85 7.26 7.85
N TYR A 127 4.29 6.05 7.95
CA TYR A 127 3.04 5.89 8.71
C TYR A 127 3.26 6.12 10.20
N ARG A 128 4.43 5.75 10.75
CA ARG A 128 4.79 6.01 12.15
C ARG A 128 4.78 7.51 12.44
N ARG A 129 5.40 8.30 11.57
CA ARG A 129 5.33 9.77 11.66
C ARG A 129 3.89 10.29 11.56
N ASN A 130 3.08 9.73 10.65
CA ASN A 130 1.68 10.14 10.54
C ASN A 130 0.90 9.86 11.84
N LEU A 131 1.10 8.70 12.48
CA LEU A 131 0.46 8.34 13.74
C LEU A 131 0.90 9.23 14.89
N GLN A 132 2.21 9.55 14.98
CA GLN A 132 2.72 10.49 15.98
C GLN A 132 2.09 11.88 15.82
N THR A 133 2.07 12.43 14.60
CA THR A 133 1.39 13.70 14.33
C THR A 133 -0.10 13.64 14.66
N LEU A 134 -0.77 12.53 14.35
CA LEU A 134 -2.18 12.35 14.73
C LEU A 134 -2.37 12.33 16.25
N ALA A 135 -1.50 11.64 16.99
CA ALA A 135 -1.54 11.59 18.45
C ALA A 135 -1.36 12.97 19.07
N GLU A 136 -0.40 13.76 18.58
CA GLU A 136 -0.18 15.15 19.01
C GLU A 136 -1.39 16.05 18.74
N CYS A 137 -1.99 15.95 17.56
CA CYS A 137 -3.19 16.73 17.22
C CYS A 137 -4.36 16.36 18.14
N LEU A 138 -4.55 15.07 18.41
CA LEU A 138 -5.59 14.58 19.30
C LEU A 138 -5.35 14.99 20.76
N SER A 139 -4.11 15.01 21.25
CA SER A 139 -3.81 15.37 22.64
C SER A 139 -3.96 16.86 22.91
N ASN A 140 -3.64 17.70 21.91
CA ASN A 140 -3.63 19.15 22.05
C ASN A 140 -4.92 19.81 21.55
N ASP A 141 -5.79 19.07 20.85
CA ASP A 141 -6.95 19.59 20.11
C ASP A 141 -6.57 20.71 19.11
N GLU A 142 -5.40 20.56 18.49
CA GLU A 142 -4.86 21.52 17.51
C GLU A 142 -4.56 20.83 16.17
N TRP A 143 -5.02 21.43 15.08
CA TRP A 143 -4.95 20.87 13.73
C TRP A 143 -4.30 21.86 12.76
N PRO A 144 -2.95 21.86 12.63
CA PRO A 144 -2.24 22.82 11.79
C PRO A 144 -2.66 22.72 10.31
N ALA A 145 -3.31 23.77 9.79
CA ALA A 145 -3.80 23.82 8.40
C ALA A 145 -2.94 24.69 7.47
N ILE A 146 -2.18 25.63 8.03
CA ILE A 146 -1.35 26.56 7.25
C ILE A 146 -0.07 25.83 6.82
N LYS A 147 0.15 25.73 5.51
CA LYS A 147 1.36 25.13 4.94
C LYS A 147 2.36 26.22 4.56
N THR A 148 3.55 26.15 5.16
CA THR A 148 4.66 27.04 4.79
C THR A 148 5.24 26.61 3.44
N LEU A 149 5.23 27.51 2.46
CA LEU A 149 5.96 27.32 1.21
C LEU A 149 7.45 27.56 1.46
N SER A 150 8.29 26.71 0.88
CA SER A 150 9.74 26.89 0.89
C SER A 150 10.27 26.84 -0.54
N LEU A 151 11.45 27.43 -0.77
CA LEU A 151 12.10 27.36 -2.07
C LEU A 151 12.24 25.89 -2.51
N PRO A 152 11.90 25.56 -3.77
CA PRO A 152 12.12 24.21 -4.30
C PRO A 152 13.61 23.90 -4.35
N ARG A 153 13.96 22.61 -4.37
CA ARG A 153 15.36 22.13 -4.29
C ARG A 153 16.30 22.86 -5.27
N TRP A 154 15.89 22.97 -6.54
CA TRP A 154 16.66 23.63 -7.59
C TRP A 154 16.94 25.12 -7.30
N ALA A 155 16.03 25.82 -6.61
CA ALA A 155 16.22 27.23 -6.26
C ALA A 155 17.14 27.40 -5.05
N LYS A 156 17.13 26.44 -4.12
CA LYS A 156 18.05 26.42 -2.96
C LYS A 156 19.49 26.16 -3.39
N GLU A 157 19.69 25.26 -4.35
CA GLU A 157 21.02 24.95 -4.89
C GLU A 157 21.63 26.17 -5.63
N ASN A 158 20.81 26.93 -6.37
CA ASN A 158 21.26 28.16 -7.04
C ASN A 158 21.50 29.35 -6.08
N ALA A 159 20.81 29.40 -4.93
CA ALA A 159 20.99 30.47 -3.94
C ALA A 159 22.24 30.28 -3.06
N ASN A 160 22.80 29.06 -3.05
CA ASN A 160 24.03 28.70 -2.32
C ASN A 160 25.26 28.62 -3.24
N ALA A 161 25.13 29.00 -4.52
CA ALA A 161 26.20 29.14 -5.50
C ALA A 161 26.62 30.61 -5.62
#